data_AF-A0A433SWE9-F1
#
_entry.id   AF-A0A433SWE9-F1
#
_cell.length_a   1.000
_cell.length_b   1.000
_cell.length_c   1.000
_cell.angle_alpha   90.00
_cell.angle_beta   90.00
_cell.angle_gamma   90.00
#
_symmetry.space_group_name_H-M   'P 1'
#
loop_
_entity.id
_entity.type
_entity.pdbx_description
1 polymer ?
#
loop_
_entity_poly.entity_id
_entity_poly.type
_entity_poly.pdbx_seq_one_letter_code
_entity_poly.pdbx_strand_id
1 'polypeptide(L)'
;MTVDAAGKSFSLPSGPASLCFDKEEFMKAGFEVDKFIVDCRKKVPLETLRDDLGLYLKVIRSAMIELINKDYADFVNLSTNLVGMDKAITNLTTPLGQLKEEVLSVQTAMDVAIKAVEEKIKQQQEIMRKKAVLQRLMSITHSVEKIEKLLGIQSDFEGDISPWQLTGPLIERVATEFNKLQFYVTRSKGHPLVDKVKPRIATITTTLQYSLEGSFLSGLETGKTGMLRQCLRTYALIDKTHDAEDLFREHVVRPFMDEIINDDFLAHNNNDLSVMFEEVLTFVPKKCLVLSNITTGTSGGDIVRGYDFVVNAVFPEIVSSLEIRTSSIFAPGNPEIFHKKYTACMQFLDSFENQCGSQASVKRLRQHPSYVSLLGKWSLPVYFQIRFQDIATRFETALCYGFSNSSGSNGFHLNSTAMMWTCLEECWKQEIYLPALLHRFVKFNIQLLSRFKTWLDEVYQEELARKSESDAKQRSSTPDRLRSSPSFDASTRSTSPVPKSTPASATELLHQQQPLTTGQTVALMADIDHLFKK
;
A
#
# COMPACT_ATOMS: atom_id res chain seq x y z
N MET A 1 71.34 28.46 23.75
CA MET A 1 71.83 29.81 23.44
C MET A 1 70.97 30.80 24.21
N THR A 2 71.34 31.09 25.45
CA THR A 2 70.73 32.16 26.25
C THR A 2 71.49 33.44 25.94
N VAL A 3 70.83 34.35 25.22
CA VAL A 3 71.38 35.61 24.76
C VAL A 3 70.93 36.67 25.77
N ASP A 4 71.86 37.29 26.48
CA ASP A 4 71.56 38.51 27.24
C ASP A 4 71.44 39.71 26.29
N ALA A 5 70.58 40.66 26.68
CA ALA A 5 70.06 41.77 25.88
C ALA A 5 71.07 42.86 25.44
N ALA A 6 72.38 42.57 25.46
CA ALA A 6 73.44 43.50 25.05
C ALA A 6 74.35 42.98 23.91
N GLY A 7 73.98 41.89 23.23
CA GLY A 7 74.59 41.50 21.94
C GLY A 7 76.10 41.21 21.97
N LYS A 8 76.70 41.02 23.13
CA LYS A 8 78.06 40.50 23.27
C LYS A 8 77.98 39.02 23.64
N SER A 9 78.38 38.16 22.72
CA SER A 9 78.70 36.77 23.03
C SER A 9 79.63 36.73 24.22
N PHE A 10 79.19 36.13 25.34
CA PHE A 10 80.04 35.86 26.50
C PHE A 10 81.12 34.87 26.06
N SER A 11 82.23 35.41 25.56
CA SER A 11 83.35 34.65 25.02
C SER A 11 84.29 34.40 26.18
N LEU A 12 84.41 33.12 26.55
CA LEU A 12 85.40 32.70 27.55
C LEU A 12 86.79 33.13 27.08
N PRO A 13 87.69 33.60 27.98
CA PRO A 13 89.03 34.02 27.60
C PRO A 13 89.76 32.88 26.87
N SER A 14 90.43 33.20 25.76
CA SER A 14 91.11 32.19 24.94
C SER A 14 92.36 31.64 25.66
N GLY A 15 92.19 30.58 26.45
CA GLY A 15 93.29 29.76 26.99
C GLY A 15 94.08 29.03 25.88
N PRO A 16 95.35 28.66 26.12
CA PRO A 16 96.30 28.23 25.10
C PRO A 16 95.79 27.04 24.27
N ALA A 17 96.16 27.00 22.99
CA ALA A 17 95.70 26.02 21.99
C ALA A 17 96.13 24.55 22.26
N SER A 18 96.75 24.27 23.41
CA SER A 18 97.20 22.94 23.84
C SER A 18 96.22 22.23 24.79
N LEU A 19 95.04 22.81 25.04
CA LEU A 19 94.07 22.24 25.97
C LEU A 19 93.45 20.95 25.42
N CYS A 20 93.41 19.91 26.27
CA CYS A 20 92.96 18.57 25.89
C CYS A 20 91.42 18.41 25.78
N PHE A 21 90.63 19.49 25.95
CA PHE A 21 89.17 19.48 25.92
C PHE A 21 88.59 20.74 25.25
N ASP A 22 87.38 20.60 24.71
CA ASP A 22 86.65 21.72 24.13
C ASP A 22 85.91 22.52 25.23
N LYS A 23 86.04 23.85 25.20
CA LYS A 23 85.59 24.76 26.27
C LYS A 23 84.08 24.95 26.27
N GLU A 24 83.42 24.67 25.14
CA GLU A 24 81.98 24.86 24.98
C GLU A 24 81.14 23.76 25.63
N GLU A 25 81.75 22.63 26.00
CA GLU A 25 81.07 21.52 26.69
C GLU A 25 80.53 21.94 28.07
N PHE A 26 81.22 22.85 28.76
CA PHE A 26 80.84 23.33 30.10
C PHE A 26 79.61 24.26 30.11
N MET A 27 79.20 24.79 28.94
CA MET A 27 78.05 25.69 28.82
C MET A 27 76.76 24.96 28.44
N LYS A 28 76.79 23.62 28.29
CA LYS A 28 75.60 22.82 28.01
C LYS A 28 74.78 22.63 29.29
N ALA A 29 73.48 22.88 29.22
CA ALA A 29 72.55 22.83 30.37
C ALA A 29 72.41 21.45 31.05
N GLY A 30 72.96 20.39 30.45
CA GLY A 30 72.97 19.02 30.99
C GLY A 30 74.38 18.45 31.09
N PHE A 31 75.33 19.24 31.58
CA PHE A 31 76.72 18.81 31.76
C PHE A 31 76.83 17.74 32.87
N GLU A 32 77.32 16.55 32.51
CA GLU A 32 77.62 15.47 33.45
C GLU A 32 79.14 15.24 33.53
N VAL A 33 79.68 15.40 34.74
CA VAL A 33 81.12 15.34 35.04
C VAL A 33 81.70 13.98 34.63
N ASP A 34 80.98 12.89 34.90
CA ASP A 34 81.49 11.54 34.67
C ASP A 34 81.62 11.21 33.17
N LYS A 35 80.67 11.65 32.33
CA LYS A 35 80.74 11.48 30.87
C LYS A 35 81.89 12.29 30.26
N PHE A 36 82.07 13.52 30.74
CA PHE A 36 83.14 14.40 30.30
C PHE A 36 84.54 13.82 30.64
N ILE A 37 84.72 13.29 31.85
CA ILE A 37 85.98 12.66 32.25
C ILE A 37 86.25 11.38 31.44
N VAL A 38 85.21 10.58 31.15
CA VAL A 38 85.35 9.36 30.33
C VAL A 38 85.78 9.69 28.90
N ASP A 39 85.23 10.73 28.29
CA ASP A 39 85.60 11.14 26.92
C ASP A 39 86.97 11.82 26.85
N CYS A 40 87.39 12.53 27.90
CA CYS A 40 88.75 13.07 27.99
C CYS A 40 89.80 11.98 28.30
N ARG A 41 89.45 10.96 29.09
CA ARG A 41 90.32 9.81 29.41
C ARG A 41 90.66 8.95 28.18
N LYS A 42 89.80 8.94 27.15
CA LYS A 42 90.08 8.27 25.85
C LYS A 42 91.18 8.99 25.06
N LYS A 43 91.38 10.30 25.28
CA LYS A 43 92.27 11.14 24.48
C LYS A 43 93.62 11.41 25.15
N VAL A 44 93.69 11.51 26.48
CA VAL A 44 94.91 11.95 27.21
C VAL A 44 94.97 11.32 28.63
N PRO A 45 96.17 11.04 29.21
CA PRO A 45 96.32 10.63 30.61
C PRO A 45 95.76 11.66 31.61
N LEU A 46 95.20 11.17 32.73
CA LEU A 46 94.45 11.96 33.72
C LEU A 46 95.26 13.09 34.38
N GLU A 47 96.57 12.90 34.55
CA GLU A 47 97.47 13.89 35.16
C GLU A 47 97.53 15.17 34.32
N THR A 48 97.64 15.02 33.00
CA THR A 48 97.69 16.16 32.06
C THR A 48 96.33 16.87 31.99
N LEU A 49 95.21 16.13 32.07
CA LEU A 49 93.88 16.72 32.14
C LEU A 49 93.69 17.54 33.44
N ARG A 50 94.17 17.04 34.58
CA ARG A 50 94.13 17.78 35.85
C ARG A 50 94.91 19.08 35.74
N ASP A 51 96.12 19.02 35.19
CA ASP A 51 97.00 20.18 35.10
C ASP A 51 96.44 21.24 34.13
N ASP A 52 95.88 20.81 33.00
CA ASP A 52 95.18 21.67 32.04
C ASP A 52 93.90 22.29 32.61
N LEU A 53 93.09 21.51 33.34
CA LEU A 53 91.92 22.03 34.06
C LEU A 53 92.33 23.02 35.15
N GLY A 54 93.43 22.76 35.86
CA GLY A 54 93.99 23.66 36.86
C GLY A 54 94.47 24.99 36.26
N LEU A 55 95.11 24.94 35.09
CA LEU A 55 95.51 26.13 34.34
C LEU A 55 94.29 26.91 33.85
N TYR A 56 93.30 26.22 33.28
CA TYR A 56 92.08 26.87 32.81
C TYR A 56 91.28 27.50 33.96
N LEU A 57 91.22 26.84 35.12
CA LEU A 57 90.59 27.38 36.33
C LEU A 57 91.31 28.62 36.88
N LYS A 58 92.64 28.69 36.78
CA LYS A 58 93.39 29.92 37.12
C LYS A 58 93.05 31.06 36.15
N VAL A 59 92.97 30.77 34.85
CA VAL A 59 92.59 31.77 33.83
C VAL A 59 91.16 32.27 34.07
N ILE A 60 90.20 31.37 34.32
CA ILE A 60 88.82 31.75 34.64
C ILE A 60 88.76 32.56 35.93
N ARG A 61 89.47 32.17 36.99
CA ARG A 61 89.47 32.93 38.25
C ARG A 61 89.99 34.35 38.04
N SER A 62 91.06 34.51 37.25
CA SER A 62 91.57 35.85 36.92
C SER A 62 90.54 36.66 36.13
N ALA A 63 89.92 36.08 35.10
CA ALA A 63 88.91 36.76 34.29
C ALA A 63 87.62 37.06 35.07
N MET A 64 87.21 36.19 35.99
CA MET A 64 86.07 36.41 36.89
C MET A 64 86.34 37.59 37.83
N ILE A 65 87.55 37.67 38.40
CA ILE A 65 87.95 38.80 39.24
C ILE A 65 87.96 40.10 38.43
N GLU A 66 88.43 40.08 37.18
CA GLU A 66 88.36 41.24 36.29
C GLU A 66 86.92 41.65 35.96
N LEU A 67 86.03 40.69 35.65
CA LEU A 67 84.61 40.95 35.39
C LEU A 67 83.89 41.51 36.62
N ILE A 68 84.12 40.91 37.80
CA ILE A 68 83.55 41.39 39.06
C ILE A 68 84.05 42.80 39.38
N ASN A 69 85.34 43.07 39.19
CA ASN A 69 85.89 44.41 39.45
C ASN A 69 85.41 45.44 38.44
N LYS A 70 85.21 45.06 37.18
CA LYS A 70 84.75 45.94 36.10
C LYS A 70 83.27 46.30 36.23
N ASP A 71 82.44 45.32 36.58
CA ASP A 71 80.98 45.46 36.65
C ASP A 71 80.47 45.40 38.10
N TYR A 72 81.33 45.75 39.09
CA TYR A 72 81.02 45.71 40.52
C TYR A 72 79.75 46.52 40.86
N ALA A 73 79.61 47.69 40.24
CA ALA A 73 78.45 48.56 40.42
C ALA A 73 77.14 47.90 39.97
N ASP A 74 77.17 47.17 38.85
CA ASP A 74 75.98 46.51 38.30
C ASP A 74 75.59 45.29 39.13
N PHE A 75 76.57 44.54 39.65
CA PHE A 75 76.30 43.39 40.53
C PHE A 75 75.69 43.83 41.87
N VAL A 76 76.20 44.92 42.46
CA VAL A 76 75.62 45.50 43.68
C VAL A 76 74.20 45.99 43.43
N ASN A 77 73.94 46.67 42.31
CA ASN A 77 72.60 47.11 41.93
C ASN A 77 71.64 45.92 41.70
N LEU A 78 72.07 44.87 41.02
CA LEU A 78 71.25 43.67 40.79
C LEU A 78 70.91 42.96 42.11
N SER A 79 71.90 42.79 43.00
CA SER A 79 71.68 42.18 44.32
C SER A 79 70.71 42.99 45.18
N THR A 80 70.79 44.33 45.12
CA THR A 80 69.89 45.21 45.85
C THR A 80 68.46 45.15 45.29
N ASN A 81 68.31 45.07 43.97
CA ASN A 81 67.00 44.98 43.31
C ASN A 81 66.35 43.60 43.48
N LEU A 82 67.12 42.51 43.50
CA LEU A 82 66.59 41.16 43.71
C LEU A 82 65.95 41.01 45.10
N VAL A 83 66.59 41.55 46.14
CA VAL A 83 66.12 41.46 47.53
C VAL A 83 64.79 42.23 47.75
N GLY A 84 64.48 43.22 46.91
CA GLY A 84 63.21 43.95 46.94
C GLY A 84 62.10 43.34 46.06
N MET A 85 62.46 42.52 45.08
CA MET A 85 61.54 41.99 44.08
C MET A 85 60.57 40.96 44.67
N ASP A 86 61.01 40.12 45.60
CA ASP A 86 60.13 39.16 46.29
C ASP A 86 58.98 39.88 47.01
N LYS A 87 59.26 41.03 47.63
CA LYS A 87 58.24 41.84 48.31
C LYS A 87 57.24 42.44 47.31
N ALA A 88 57.72 42.93 46.16
CA ALA A 88 56.86 43.43 45.09
C ALA A 88 56.00 42.31 44.47
N ILE A 89 56.56 41.11 44.30
CA ILE A 89 55.83 39.93 43.83
C ILE A 89 54.75 39.55 44.84
N THR A 90 55.07 39.44 46.14
CA THR A 90 54.04 39.14 47.16
C THR A 90 52.94 40.20 47.25
N ASN A 91 53.29 41.47 47.05
CA ASN A 91 52.34 42.58 47.03
C ASN A 91 51.41 42.55 45.80
N LEU A 92 51.80 41.87 44.72
CA LEU A 92 50.95 41.65 43.54
C LEU A 92 50.18 40.33 43.60
N THR A 93 50.81 39.25 44.07
CA THR A 93 50.18 37.92 44.15
C THR A 93 48.97 37.92 45.07
N THR A 94 49.03 38.64 46.20
CA THR A 94 47.94 38.70 47.17
C THR A 94 46.66 39.34 46.59
N PRO A 95 46.68 40.57 46.03
CA PRO A 95 45.50 41.17 45.41
C PRO A 95 45.03 40.44 44.15
N LEU A 96 45.93 39.82 43.37
CA LEU A 96 45.54 38.94 42.27
C LEU A 96 44.78 37.69 42.74
N GLY A 97 45.19 37.13 43.88
CA GLY A 97 44.47 36.03 44.54
C GLY A 97 43.09 36.45 45.01
N GLN A 98 42.99 37.62 45.67
CA GLN A 98 41.71 38.19 46.12
C GLN A 98 40.78 38.49 44.94
N LEU A 99 41.28 39.13 43.88
CA LEU A 99 40.48 39.40 42.68
C LEU A 99 39.98 38.10 42.03
N LYS A 100 40.82 37.06 41.98
CA LYS A 100 40.40 35.74 41.47
C LYS A 100 39.26 35.16 42.32
N GLU A 101 39.35 35.28 43.64
CA GLU A 101 38.32 34.81 44.56
C GLU A 101 37.02 35.61 44.43
N GLU A 102 37.10 36.94 44.31
CA GLU A 102 35.94 37.79 44.02
C GLU A 102 35.29 37.45 42.67
N VAL A 103 36.08 37.22 41.62
CA VAL A 103 35.56 36.80 40.31
C VAL A 103 34.87 35.43 40.39
N LEU A 104 35.44 34.47 41.13
CA LEU A 104 34.80 33.16 41.37
C LEU A 104 33.51 33.30 42.19
N SER A 105 33.48 34.21 43.17
CA SER A 105 32.29 34.51 43.96
C SER A 105 31.19 35.13 43.07
N VAL A 106 31.53 36.07 42.20
CA VAL A 106 30.59 36.66 41.24
C VAL A 106 30.11 35.61 40.23
N GLN A 107 31.00 34.75 39.72
CA GLN A 107 30.63 33.67 38.81
C GLN A 107 29.65 32.69 39.46
N THR A 108 29.92 32.26 40.69
CA THR A 108 29.03 31.36 41.42
C THR A 108 27.69 32.02 41.74
N ALA A 109 27.68 33.30 42.13
CA ALA A 109 26.44 34.06 42.32
C ALA A 109 25.63 34.19 41.01
N MET A 110 26.30 34.41 39.88
CA MET A 110 25.69 34.47 38.55
C MET A 110 25.10 33.11 38.15
N ASP A 111 25.82 32.01 38.36
CA ASP A 111 25.32 30.65 38.07
C ASP A 111 24.09 30.29 38.92
N VAL A 112 24.07 30.70 40.19
CA VAL A 112 22.90 30.55 41.06
C VAL A 112 21.72 31.37 40.53
N ALA A 113 21.96 32.62 40.12
CA ALA A 113 20.92 33.46 39.53
C ALA A 113 20.37 32.89 38.22
N ILE A 114 21.25 32.38 37.33
CA ILE A 114 20.85 31.73 36.08
C ILE A 114 19.97 30.51 36.36
N LYS A 115 20.37 29.62 37.28
CA LYS A 115 19.56 28.45 37.66
C LYS A 115 18.20 28.84 38.20
N ALA A 116 18.13 29.88 39.05
CA ALA A 116 16.87 30.39 39.58
C ALA A 116 15.96 30.93 38.47
N VAL A 117 16.53 31.65 37.48
CA VAL A 117 15.78 32.15 36.32
C VAL A 117 15.29 31.00 35.44
N GLU A 118 16.11 29.98 35.18
CA GLU A 118 15.70 28.79 34.43
C GLU A 118 14.55 28.04 35.11
N GLU A 119 14.61 27.89 36.44
CA GLU A 119 13.54 27.27 37.21
C GLU A 119 12.24 28.09 37.12
N LYS A 120 12.34 29.42 37.21
CA LYS A 120 11.19 30.32 37.04
C LYS A 120 10.61 30.27 35.64
N ILE A 121 11.43 30.20 34.60
CA ILE A 121 10.98 30.03 33.22
C ILE A 121 10.25 28.68 33.05
N LYS A 122 10.77 27.59 33.62
CA LYS A 122 10.09 26.29 33.63
C LYS A 122 8.73 26.35 34.34
N GLN A 123 8.68 26.96 35.53
CA GLN A 123 7.42 27.19 36.26
C GLN A 123 6.43 28.01 35.43
N GLN A 124 6.90 29.07 34.75
CA GLN A 124 6.06 29.90 33.90
C GLN A 124 5.51 29.10 32.69
N GLN A 125 6.34 28.27 32.05
CA GLN A 125 5.91 27.41 30.94
C GLN A 125 4.85 26.39 31.40
N GLU A 126 5.02 25.78 32.58
CA GLU A 126 4.02 24.88 33.14
C GLU A 126 2.69 25.59 33.44
N ILE A 127 2.74 26.78 34.03
CA ILE A 127 1.56 27.60 34.30
C ILE A 127 0.86 27.99 33.01
N MET A 128 1.62 28.42 31.98
CA MET A 128 1.06 28.74 30.67
C MET A 128 0.41 27.51 30.02
N ARG A 129 1.02 26.33 30.14
CA ARG A 129 0.44 25.07 29.66
C ARG A 129 -0.87 24.73 30.38
N LYS A 130 -0.88 24.81 31.72
CA LYS A 130 -2.08 24.57 32.55
C LYS A 130 -3.19 25.57 32.22
N LYS A 131 -2.87 26.85 32.09
CA LYS A 131 -3.80 27.91 31.68
C LYS A 131 -4.40 27.64 30.30
N ALA A 132 -3.59 27.25 29.31
CA ALA A 132 -4.07 26.93 27.97
C ALA A 132 -5.02 25.71 27.96
N VAL A 133 -4.76 24.71 28.80
CA VAL A 133 -5.67 23.55 28.97
C VAL A 133 -7.00 24.01 29.59
N LEU A 134 -6.94 24.77 30.69
CA LEU A 134 -8.14 25.29 31.37
C LEU A 134 -8.99 26.17 30.44
N GLN A 135 -8.37 27.06 29.67
CA GLN A 135 -9.07 27.90 28.70
C GLN A 135 -9.80 27.05 27.65
N ARG A 136 -9.15 26.00 27.11
CA ARG A 136 -9.81 25.07 26.18
C ARG A 136 -10.99 24.34 26.81
N LEU A 137 -10.83 23.84 28.04
CA LEU A 137 -11.91 23.15 28.75
C LEU A 137 -13.10 24.09 29.03
N MET A 138 -12.83 25.33 29.42
CA MET A 138 -13.86 26.35 29.60
C MET A 138 -14.55 26.70 28.27
N SER A 139 -13.80 26.77 27.17
CA SER A 139 -14.38 26.93 25.83
C SER A 139 -15.26 25.74 25.42
N ILE A 140 -14.90 24.50 25.78
CA ILE A 140 -15.75 23.32 25.56
C ILE A 140 -17.08 23.47 26.28
N THR A 141 -17.06 23.74 27.59
CA THR A 141 -18.28 23.89 28.37
C THR A 141 -19.15 25.03 27.85
N HIS A 142 -18.56 26.19 27.55
CA HIS A 142 -19.29 27.32 26.98
C HIS A 142 -19.87 27.01 25.60
N SER A 143 -19.14 26.28 24.75
CA SER A 143 -19.63 25.89 23.42
C SER A 143 -20.80 24.91 23.52
N VAL A 144 -20.74 23.96 24.46
CA VAL A 144 -21.82 23.00 24.74
C VAL A 144 -23.07 23.74 25.23
N GLU A 145 -22.94 24.62 26.22
CA GLU A 145 -24.07 25.42 26.72
C GLU A 145 -24.66 26.32 25.64
N LYS A 146 -23.81 26.93 24.80
CA LYS A 146 -24.26 27.77 23.69
C LYS A 146 -25.02 26.94 22.65
N ILE A 147 -24.55 25.75 22.31
CA ILE A 147 -25.22 24.85 21.36
C ILE A 147 -26.54 24.33 21.95
N GLU A 148 -26.57 23.93 23.22
CA GLU A 148 -27.81 23.50 23.89
C GLU A 148 -28.86 24.62 23.94
N LYS A 149 -28.44 25.86 24.19
CA LYS A 149 -29.33 27.04 24.13
C LYS A 149 -29.84 27.30 22.72
N LEU A 150 -28.97 27.18 21.71
CA LEU A 150 -29.35 27.35 20.30
C LEU A 150 -30.27 26.23 19.79
N LEU A 151 -30.13 25.02 20.31
CA LEU A 151 -30.96 23.85 19.99
C LEU A 151 -32.23 23.76 20.85
N GLY A 152 -32.42 24.62 21.85
CA GLY A 152 -33.59 24.59 22.74
C GLY A 152 -33.62 23.41 23.73
N ILE A 153 -32.50 22.73 23.95
CA ILE A 153 -32.41 21.54 24.82
C ILE A 153 -32.61 21.91 26.31
N GLN A 154 -32.44 23.19 26.69
CA GLN A 154 -32.62 23.68 28.06
C GLN A 154 -34.00 24.33 28.33
N SER A 155 -34.92 24.35 27.35
CA SER A 155 -36.24 24.97 27.54
C SER A 155 -37.22 23.98 28.17
N ASP A 156 -37.27 23.95 29.51
CA ASP A 156 -38.43 23.49 30.29
C ASP A 156 -39.62 24.47 30.17
N PHE A 157 -39.92 24.94 28.95
CA PHE A 157 -41.11 25.74 28.69
C PHE A 157 -42.17 24.83 28.04
N GLU A 158 -43.31 24.71 28.72
CA GLU A 158 -44.58 24.12 28.25
C GLU A 158 -45.16 24.86 27.03
N GLY A 159 -44.40 24.96 25.96
CA GLY A 159 -44.86 25.44 24.67
C GLY A 159 -44.17 24.61 23.60
N ASP A 160 -44.96 23.84 22.87
CA ASP A 160 -44.60 23.04 21.69
C ASP A 160 -43.65 23.82 20.74
N ILE A 161 -42.34 23.77 20.99
CA ILE A 161 -41.34 24.06 19.98
C ILE A 161 -41.01 22.70 19.39
N SER A 162 -41.83 22.29 18.43
CA SER A 162 -41.59 21.06 17.71
C SER A 162 -40.17 21.10 17.09
N PRO A 163 -39.40 20.01 17.13
CA PRO A 163 -38.03 19.89 16.59
C PRO A 163 -37.84 20.24 15.09
N TRP A 164 -38.90 20.69 14.41
CA TRP A 164 -39.05 20.86 12.97
C TRP A 164 -38.84 22.31 12.50
N GLN A 165 -38.51 23.24 13.41
CA GLN A 165 -38.47 24.68 13.12
C GLN A 165 -37.10 25.35 13.29
N LEU A 166 -36.02 24.57 13.27
CA LEU A 166 -34.69 25.14 13.13
C LEU A 166 -34.54 25.67 11.69
N THR A 167 -34.53 26.99 11.55
CA THR A 167 -34.28 27.66 10.27
C THR A 167 -32.87 27.30 9.78
N GLY A 168 -32.69 27.01 8.49
CA GLY A 168 -31.39 26.60 7.91
C GLY A 168 -30.17 27.41 8.39
N PRO A 169 -30.25 28.75 8.51
CA PRO A 169 -29.17 29.58 9.07
C PRO A 169 -28.80 29.27 10.53
N LEU A 170 -29.75 28.85 11.37
CA LEU A 170 -29.49 28.43 12.75
C LEU A 170 -28.76 27.09 12.77
N ILE A 171 -29.14 26.15 11.89
CA ILE A 171 -28.50 24.84 11.75
C ILE A 171 -27.04 24.99 11.34
N GLU A 172 -26.74 25.84 10.36
CA GLU A 172 -25.36 26.11 9.94
C GLU A 172 -24.54 26.75 11.08
N ARG A 173 -25.14 27.71 11.81
CA ARG A 173 -24.48 28.31 12.97
C ARG A 173 -24.19 27.28 14.06
N VAL A 174 -25.14 26.40 14.37
CA VAL A 174 -24.95 25.31 15.33
C VAL A 174 -23.84 24.37 14.86
N ALA A 175 -23.81 24.01 13.58
CA ALA A 175 -22.78 23.13 13.04
C ALA A 175 -21.37 23.73 13.06
N THR A 176 -21.22 25.04 12.81
CA THR A 176 -19.91 25.70 12.94
C THR A 176 -19.41 25.69 14.38
N GLU A 177 -20.29 25.92 15.36
CA GLU A 177 -19.93 25.83 16.78
C GLU A 177 -19.69 24.37 17.21
N PHE A 178 -20.42 23.41 16.63
CA PHE A 178 -20.22 21.98 16.85
C PHE A 178 -18.87 21.51 16.32
N ASN A 179 -18.45 21.96 15.13
CA ASN A 179 -17.12 21.64 14.60
C ASN A 179 -16.01 22.23 15.49
N LYS A 180 -16.15 23.48 15.95
CA LYS A 180 -15.23 24.06 16.95
C LYS A 180 -15.19 23.22 18.23
N LEU A 181 -16.34 22.76 18.72
CA LEU A 181 -16.44 21.89 19.88
C LEU A 181 -15.71 20.55 19.64
N GLN A 182 -15.92 19.90 18.49
CA GLN A 182 -15.23 18.67 18.09
C GLN A 182 -13.71 18.85 18.05
N PHE A 183 -13.22 19.98 17.53
CA PHE A 183 -11.80 20.31 17.51
C PHE A 183 -11.22 20.41 18.93
N TYR A 184 -11.90 21.12 19.84
CA TYR A 184 -11.44 21.24 21.23
C TYR A 184 -11.47 19.90 21.96
N VAL A 185 -12.55 19.12 21.80
CA VAL A 185 -12.71 17.80 22.42
C VAL A 185 -11.64 16.81 21.95
N THR A 186 -11.34 16.81 20.65
CA THR A 186 -10.29 15.94 20.08
C THR A 186 -8.91 16.26 20.63
N ARG A 187 -8.63 17.54 20.89
CA ARG A 187 -7.34 18.01 21.41
C ARG A 187 -7.22 17.91 22.94
N SER A 188 -8.32 17.69 23.66
CA SER A 188 -8.36 17.53 25.13
C SER A 188 -8.70 16.11 25.58
N LYS A 189 -8.51 15.09 24.72
CA LYS A 189 -8.73 13.68 25.06
C LYS A 189 -7.96 13.29 26.33
N GLY A 190 -8.63 12.61 27.26
CA GLY A 190 -8.05 12.09 28.51
C GLY A 190 -8.28 12.94 29.77
N HIS A 191 -8.98 14.08 29.69
CA HIS A 191 -9.34 14.86 30.88
C HIS A 191 -10.73 14.45 31.42
N PRO A 192 -10.91 14.24 32.74
CA PRO A 192 -12.17 13.77 33.34
C PRO A 192 -13.39 14.65 33.03
N LEU A 193 -13.18 15.96 32.81
CA LEU A 193 -14.24 16.89 32.41
C LEU A 193 -14.81 16.54 31.03
N VAL A 194 -13.97 16.10 30.10
CA VAL A 194 -14.44 15.70 28.76
C VAL A 194 -15.32 14.47 28.86
N ASP A 195 -14.99 13.52 29.73
CA ASP A 195 -15.82 12.32 29.96
C ASP A 195 -17.20 12.66 30.52
N LYS A 196 -17.30 13.68 31.38
CA LYS A 196 -18.61 14.20 31.86
C LYS A 196 -19.42 14.91 30.78
N VAL A 197 -18.76 15.53 29.81
CA VAL A 197 -19.41 16.32 28.75
C VAL A 197 -19.74 15.48 27.51
N LYS A 198 -19.08 14.34 27.30
CA LYS A 198 -19.38 13.35 26.24
C LYS A 198 -20.87 13.02 26.08
N PRO A 199 -21.65 12.67 27.12
CA PRO A 199 -23.06 12.37 26.95
C PRO A 199 -23.85 13.58 26.45
N ARG A 200 -23.54 14.79 26.91
CA ARG A 200 -24.18 16.02 26.42
C ARG A 200 -23.85 16.27 24.95
N ILE A 201 -22.61 16.04 24.54
CA ILE A 201 -22.19 16.12 23.12
C ILE A 201 -22.95 15.09 22.29
N ALA A 202 -23.15 13.88 22.81
CA ALA A 202 -23.91 12.84 22.11
C ALA A 202 -25.37 13.26 21.88
N THR A 203 -26.05 13.81 22.90
CA THR A 203 -27.40 14.36 22.77
C THR A 203 -27.45 15.51 21.75
N ILE A 204 -26.50 16.45 21.79
CA ILE A 204 -26.39 17.51 20.79
C ILE A 204 -26.24 16.92 19.38
N THR A 205 -25.42 15.88 19.24
CA THR A 205 -25.14 15.23 17.96
C THR A 205 -26.41 14.57 17.40
N THR A 206 -27.17 13.86 18.23
CA THR A 206 -28.41 13.19 17.80
C THR A 206 -29.51 14.20 17.47
N THR A 207 -29.68 15.27 18.25
CA THR A 207 -30.65 16.34 17.94
C THR A 207 -30.26 17.07 16.64
N LEU A 208 -28.98 17.34 16.43
CA LEU A 208 -28.49 17.97 15.20
C LEU A 208 -28.69 17.05 13.99
N GLN A 209 -28.41 15.75 14.11
CA GLN A 209 -28.69 14.76 13.07
C GLN A 209 -30.19 14.72 12.72
N TYR A 210 -31.06 14.56 13.71
CA TYR A 210 -32.51 14.52 13.48
C TYR A 210 -33.04 15.79 12.79
N SER A 211 -32.57 16.95 13.21
CA SER A 211 -32.93 18.23 12.57
C SER A 211 -32.43 18.32 11.13
N LEU A 212 -31.20 17.85 10.86
CA LEU A 212 -30.63 17.81 9.52
C LEU A 212 -31.35 16.82 8.61
N GLU A 213 -31.72 15.64 9.12
CA GLU A 213 -32.48 14.61 8.42
C GLU A 213 -33.85 15.16 7.99
N GLY A 214 -34.61 15.74 8.93
CA GLY A 214 -35.90 16.34 8.64
C GLY A 214 -35.81 17.49 7.63
N SER A 215 -34.76 18.32 7.72
CA SER A 215 -34.52 19.41 6.77
C SER A 215 -34.12 18.90 5.38
N PHE A 216 -33.33 17.82 5.31
CA PHE A 216 -32.93 17.18 4.06
C PHE A 216 -34.12 16.53 3.36
N LEU A 217 -34.95 15.76 4.08
CA LEU A 217 -36.16 15.14 3.53
C LEU A 217 -37.16 16.19 3.05
N SER A 218 -37.42 17.22 3.86
CA SER A 218 -38.26 18.36 3.46
C SER A 218 -37.70 19.07 2.22
N GLY A 219 -36.37 19.20 2.13
CA GLY A 219 -35.69 19.78 0.97
C GLY A 219 -35.83 18.94 -0.30
N LEU A 220 -35.83 17.61 -0.18
CA LEU A 220 -36.04 16.67 -1.27
C LEU A 220 -37.50 16.68 -1.76
N GLU A 221 -38.48 16.69 -0.86
CA GLU A 221 -39.90 16.72 -1.21
C GLU A 221 -40.32 18.05 -1.85
N THR A 222 -39.80 19.17 -1.34
CA THR A 222 -40.15 20.51 -1.83
C THR A 222 -39.31 20.97 -3.03
N GLY A 223 -38.25 20.25 -3.39
CA GLY A 223 -37.33 20.59 -4.49
C GLY A 223 -36.56 21.90 -4.28
N LYS A 224 -36.53 22.44 -3.05
CA LYS A 224 -35.86 23.71 -2.75
C LYS A 224 -34.34 23.54 -2.67
N THR A 225 -33.66 23.87 -3.77
CA THR A 225 -32.20 23.77 -3.91
C THR A 225 -31.41 24.54 -2.84
N GLY A 226 -31.92 25.67 -2.36
CA GLY A 226 -31.27 26.47 -1.32
C GLY A 226 -31.22 25.78 0.05
N MET A 227 -32.31 25.14 0.46
CA MET A 227 -32.37 24.37 1.71
C MET A 227 -31.47 23.14 1.61
N LEU A 228 -31.56 22.39 0.50
CA LEU A 228 -30.76 21.20 0.26
C LEU A 228 -29.25 21.51 0.25
N ARG A 229 -28.84 22.61 -0.40
CA ARG A 229 -27.44 23.08 -0.38
C ARG A 229 -26.97 23.39 1.04
N GLN A 230 -27.79 24.06 1.84
CA GLN A 230 -27.45 24.39 3.21
C GLN A 230 -27.33 23.14 4.09
N CYS A 231 -28.23 22.17 3.94
CA CYS A 231 -28.15 20.87 4.62
C CYS A 231 -26.86 20.14 4.26
N LEU A 232 -26.55 20.00 2.97
CA LEU A 232 -25.34 19.30 2.51
C LEU A 232 -24.06 20.00 2.96
N ARG A 233 -24.00 21.33 2.91
CA ARG A 233 -22.88 22.09 3.47
C ARG A 233 -22.73 21.81 4.97
N THR A 234 -23.84 21.69 5.68
CA THR A 234 -23.83 21.42 7.11
C THR A 234 -23.36 19.99 7.42
N TYR A 235 -23.84 18.99 6.70
CA TYR A 235 -23.34 17.61 6.81
C TYR A 235 -21.84 17.52 6.51
N ALA A 236 -21.35 18.23 5.48
CA ALA A 236 -19.93 18.31 5.17
C ALA A 236 -19.12 19.00 6.29
N LEU A 237 -19.66 20.05 6.90
CA LEU A 237 -19.02 20.73 8.05
C LEU A 237 -18.92 19.86 9.29
N ILE A 238 -19.82 18.90 9.47
CA ILE A 238 -19.85 17.96 10.60
C ILE A 238 -19.07 16.66 10.29
N ASP A 239 -18.54 16.52 9.07
CA ASP A 239 -17.85 15.32 8.58
C ASP A 239 -18.74 14.06 8.58
N LYS A 240 -20.04 14.27 8.29
CA LYS A 240 -21.07 13.22 8.20
C LYS A 240 -21.69 13.19 6.80
N THR A 241 -20.83 13.12 5.79
CA THR A 241 -21.27 13.09 4.38
C THR A 241 -22.00 11.79 4.04
N HIS A 242 -21.55 10.65 4.58
CA HIS A 242 -22.17 9.35 4.36
C HIS A 242 -23.60 9.26 4.92
N ASP A 243 -23.87 9.81 6.11
CA ASP A 243 -25.22 9.83 6.69
C ASP A 243 -26.25 10.46 5.73
N ALA A 244 -25.87 11.52 5.00
CA ALA A 244 -26.75 12.14 4.01
C ALA A 244 -26.92 11.30 2.74
N GLU A 245 -25.88 10.57 2.33
CA GLU A 245 -25.94 9.61 1.21
C GLU A 245 -26.84 8.42 1.56
N ASP A 246 -26.72 7.87 2.78
CA ASP A 246 -27.55 6.79 3.29
C ASP A 246 -29.02 7.21 3.46
N LEU A 247 -29.27 8.44 3.94
CA LEU A 247 -30.63 8.96 4.05
C LEU A 247 -31.30 9.09 2.67
N PHE A 248 -30.56 9.55 1.66
CA PHE A 248 -31.05 9.58 0.28
C PHE A 248 -31.31 8.17 -0.25
N ARG A 249 -30.41 7.23 0.06
CA ARG A 249 -30.55 5.81 -0.28
C ARG A 249 -31.84 5.22 0.30
N GLU A 250 -32.12 5.44 1.58
CA GLU A 250 -33.26 4.84 2.27
C GLU A 250 -34.61 5.46 1.86
N HIS A 251 -34.69 6.79 1.74
CA HIS A 251 -35.97 7.47 1.53
C HIS A 251 -36.36 7.71 0.06
N VAL A 252 -35.39 7.74 -0.85
CA VAL A 252 -35.66 8.05 -2.28
C VAL A 252 -35.30 6.89 -3.19
N VAL A 253 -34.11 6.31 -3.01
CA VAL A 253 -33.63 5.26 -3.91
C VAL A 253 -34.34 3.94 -3.63
N ARG A 254 -34.34 3.48 -2.37
CA ARG A 254 -34.94 2.22 -1.96
C ARG A 254 -36.41 2.04 -2.38
N PRO A 255 -37.34 2.98 -2.12
CA PRO A 255 -38.73 2.78 -2.53
C PRO A 255 -38.89 2.66 -4.05
N PHE A 256 -38.11 3.43 -4.82
CA PHE A 256 -38.15 3.38 -6.27
C PHE A 256 -37.54 2.08 -6.81
N MET A 257 -36.40 1.64 -6.26
CA MET A 257 -35.81 0.36 -6.62
C MET A 257 -36.70 -0.80 -6.17
N ASP A 258 -37.41 -0.65 -5.05
CA ASP A 258 -38.40 -1.60 -4.53
C ASP A 258 -39.59 -1.77 -5.46
N GLU A 259 -39.99 -0.74 -6.19
CA GLU A 259 -41.04 -0.83 -7.21
C GLU A 259 -40.56 -1.54 -8.50
N ILE A 260 -39.32 -1.28 -8.92
CA ILE A 260 -38.82 -1.72 -10.25
C ILE A 260 -38.13 -3.09 -10.21
N ILE A 261 -37.29 -3.35 -9.20
CA ILE A 261 -36.42 -4.55 -9.14
C ILE A 261 -37.15 -5.73 -8.48
N ASN A 262 -38.35 -6.05 -8.95
CA ASN A 262 -39.16 -7.16 -8.44
C ASN A 262 -39.22 -8.33 -9.42
N ASP A 263 -39.30 -9.55 -8.88
CA ASP A 263 -39.56 -10.75 -9.68
C ASP A 263 -40.88 -10.65 -10.45
N ASP A 264 -41.88 -9.95 -9.89
CA ASP A 264 -43.14 -9.67 -10.58
C ASP A 264 -42.93 -8.77 -11.81
N PHE A 265 -42.08 -7.75 -11.72
CA PHE A 265 -41.77 -6.88 -12.86
C PHE A 265 -41.01 -7.64 -13.96
N LEU A 266 -40.14 -8.57 -13.58
CA LEU A 266 -39.48 -9.48 -14.52
C LEU A 266 -40.47 -10.43 -15.19
N ALA A 267 -41.41 -11.00 -14.43
CA ALA A 267 -42.42 -11.92 -14.95
C ALA A 267 -43.34 -11.23 -15.97
N HIS A 268 -43.70 -9.97 -15.75
CA HIS A 268 -44.53 -9.20 -16.68
C HIS A 268 -43.79 -8.78 -17.97
N ASN A 269 -42.47 -8.64 -17.93
CA ASN A 269 -41.64 -8.22 -19.06
C ASN A 269 -40.86 -9.38 -19.71
N ASN A 270 -41.43 -10.60 -19.70
CA ASN A 270 -40.83 -11.80 -20.32
C ASN A 270 -39.40 -12.13 -19.84
N ASN A 271 -39.06 -11.83 -18.58
CA ASN A 271 -37.71 -11.99 -18.00
C ASN A 271 -36.60 -11.21 -18.73
N ASP A 272 -36.94 -10.17 -19.48
CA ASP A 272 -35.94 -9.30 -20.10
C ASP A 272 -35.39 -8.30 -19.07
N LEU A 273 -34.15 -8.53 -18.65
CA LEU A 273 -33.44 -7.64 -17.72
C LEU A 273 -33.14 -6.28 -18.34
N SER A 274 -33.10 -6.17 -19.68
CA SER A 274 -32.72 -4.94 -20.38
C SER A 274 -33.72 -3.81 -20.11
N VAL A 275 -35.02 -4.12 -20.11
CA VAL A 275 -36.09 -3.14 -19.85
C VAL A 275 -36.07 -2.66 -18.40
N MET A 276 -35.81 -3.56 -17.44
CA MET A 276 -35.63 -3.18 -16.05
C MET A 276 -34.42 -2.25 -15.88
N PHE A 277 -33.30 -2.57 -16.52
CA PHE A 277 -32.11 -1.74 -16.48
C PHE A 277 -32.31 -0.37 -17.13
N GLU A 278 -33.06 -0.28 -18.23
CA GLU A 278 -33.43 0.99 -18.85
C GLU A 278 -34.25 1.88 -17.91
N GLU A 279 -35.27 1.32 -17.25
CA GLU A 279 -36.09 2.07 -16.29
C GLU A 279 -35.28 2.56 -15.08
N VAL A 280 -34.38 1.71 -14.55
CA VAL A 280 -33.41 2.10 -13.51
C VAL A 280 -32.49 3.21 -14.00
N LEU A 281 -32.02 3.15 -15.25
CA LEU A 281 -31.19 4.20 -15.85
C LEU A 281 -31.96 5.52 -16.05
N THR A 282 -33.30 5.52 -16.11
CA THR A 282 -34.08 6.78 -16.15
C THR A 282 -34.16 7.48 -14.80
N PHE A 283 -33.90 6.77 -13.70
CA PHE A 283 -33.96 7.34 -12.34
C PHE A 283 -32.86 8.37 -12.08
N VAL A 284 -31.62 8.04 -12.47
CA VAL A 284 -30.44 8.87 -12.19
C VAL A 284 -30.61 10.27 -12.82
N PRO A 285 -31.00 10.42 -14.11
CA PRO A 285 -31.31 11.72 -14.68
C PRO A 285 -32.54 12.38 -14.04
N LYS A 286 -33.61 11.67 -13.67
CA LYS A 286 -34.84 12.33 -13.18
C LYS A 286 -34.71 12.84 -11.73
N LYS A 287 -34.14 12.04 -10.84
CA LYS A 287 -34.16 12.30 -9.39
C LYS A 287 -32.80 12.75 -8.84
N CYS A 288 -31.70 12.32 -9.45
CA CYS A 288 -30.37 12.74 -9.00
C CYS A 288 -29.92 14.07 -9.63
N LEU A 289 -30.61 14.61 -10.65
CA LEU A 289 -30.23 15.89 -11.27
C LEU A 289 -30.18 17.05 -10.26
N VAL A 290 -31.13 17.14 -9.33
CA VAL A 290 -31.16 18.22 -8.34
C VAL A 290 -29.94 18.16 -7.42
N LEU A 291 -29.59 16.96 -6.93
CA LEU A 291 -28.43 16.74 -6.08
C LEU A 291 -27.12 16.88 -6.86
N SER A 292 -27.05 16.29 -8.05
CA SER A 292 -25.91 16.41 -8.96
C SER A 292 -25.63 17.87 -9.28
N ASN A 293 -26.65 18.67 -9.56
CA ASN A 293 -26.48 20.09 -9.86
C ASN A 293 -25.93 20.90 -8.68
N ILE A 294 -26.21 20.48 -7.44
CA ILE A 294 -25.70 21.09 -6.21
C ILE A 294 -24.26 20.66 -5.94
N THR A 295 -23.89 19.41 -6.25
CA THR A 295 -22.54 18.86 -5.99
C THR A 295 -21.53 19.14 -7.11
N THR A 296 -21.98 19.30 -8.37
CA THR A 296 -21.12 19.58 -9.53
C THR A 296 -21.01 21.06 -9.88
N GLY A 297 -21.88 21.92 -9.31
CA GLY A 297 -21.82 23.37 -9.49
C GLY A 297 -22.44 23.91 -10.77
N THR A 298 -23.17 23.10 -11.53
CA THR A 298 -23.88 23.52 -12.76
C THR A 298 -25.01 24.52 -12.48
N SER A 299 -25.52 24.61 -11.24
CA SER A 299 -26.54 25.57 -10.82
C SER A 299 -26.02 26.93 -10.31
N GLY A 300 -24.87 27.40 -10.79
CA GLY A 300 -24.47 28.81 -10.62
C GLY A 300 -24.30 29.30 -9.17
N GLY A 301 -23.96 28.43 -8.22
CA GLY A 301 -23.58 28.89 -6.87
C GLY A 301 -22.67 27.91 -6.12
N ASP A 302 -22.39 28.22 -4.85
CA ASP A 302 -21.40 27.51 -4.00
C ASP A 302 -21.50 25.98 -4.11
N ILE A 303 -20.39 25.38 -4.58
CA ILE A 303 -20.26 23.94 -4.82
C ILE A 303 -20.01 23.24 -3.48
N VAL A 304 -20.89 22.30 -3.12
CA VAL A 304 -20.66 21.43 -1.96
C VAL A 304 -19.88 20.20 -2.43
N ARG A 305 -18.56 20.21 -2.20
CA ARG A 305 -17.66 19.11 -2.57
C ARG A 305 -17.66 18.03 -1.48
N GLY A 306 -17.49 16.77 -1.89
CA GLY A 306 -17.35 15.63 -0.97
C GLY A 306 -18.43 14.56 -1.08
N TYR A 307 -19.45 14.78 -1.92
CA TYR A 307 -20.56 13.83 -2.11
C TYR A 307 -20.48 13.12 -3.46
N ASP A 308 -20.83 11.84 -3.46
CA ASP A 308 -21.02 11.04 -4.67
C ASP A 308 -22.28 10.17 -4.53
N PHE A 309 -23.45 10.81 -4.52
CA PHE A 309 -24.76 10.14 -4.36
C PHE A 309 -24.99 9.01 -5.37
N VAL A 310 -24.49 9.14 -6.60
CA VAL A 310 -24.67 8.11 -7.63
C VAL A 310 -23.90 6.85 -7.26
N VAL A 311 -22.65 6.99 -6.82
CA VAL A 311 -21.77 5.86 -6.48
C VAL A 311 -22.06 5.28 -5.10
N ASN A 312 -22.33 6.12 -4.10
CA ASN A 312 -22.42 5.71 -2.71
C ASN A 312 -23.85 5.44 -2.23
N ALA A 313 -24.87 6.03 -2.87
CA ALA A 313 -26.27 5.84 -2.47
C ALA A 313 -27.06 5.02 -3.50
N VAL A 314 -26.98 5.38 -4.79
CA VAL A 314 -27.80 4.75 -5.83
C VAL A 314 -27.29 3.36 -6.19
N PHE A 315 -26.01 3.24 -6.54
CA PHE A 315 -25.45 1.97 -6.99
C PHE A 315 -25.49 0.84 -5.93
N PRO A 316 -25.17 1.10 -4.64
CA PRO A 316 -25.20 0.04 -3.62
C PRO A 316 -26.62 -0.47 -3.38
N GLU A 317 -27.63 0.39 -3.50
CA GLU A 317 -29.03 -0.03 -3.42
C GLU A 317 -29.43 -0.89 -4.60
N ILE A 318 -29.11 -0.49 -5.84
CA ILE A 318 -29.39 -1.30 -7.03
C ILE A 318 -28.78 -2.70 -6.88
N VAL A 319 -27.53 -2.80 -6.47
CA VAL A 319 -26.87 -4.10 -6.25
C VAL A 319 -27.55 -4.89 -5.14
N SER A 320 -27.85 -4.27 -4.00
CA SER A 320 -28.53 -4.92 -2.88
C SER A 320 -29.91 -5.45 -3.29
N SER A 321 -30.68 -4.64 -4.02
CA SER A 321 -31.98 -5.01 -4.57
C SER A 321 -31.86 -6.19 -5.54
N LEU A 322 -30.88 -6.17 -6.45
CA LEU A 322 -30.64 -7.26 -7.40
C LEU A 322 -30.22 -8.56 -6.70
N GLU A 323 -29.38 -8.47 -5.67
CA GLU A 323 -28.91 -9.62 -4.91
C GLU A 323 -30.02 -10.28 -4.07
N ILE A 324 -30.86 -9.47 -3.42
CA ILE A 324 -31.91 -9.97 -2.52
C ILE A 324 -33.12 -10.48 -3.31
N ARG A 325 -33.62 -9.68 -4.25
CA ARG A 325 -34.90 -9.95 -4.92
C ARG A 325 -34.74 -10.77 -6.18
N THR A 326 -33.64 -10.58 -6.92
CA THR A 326 -33.44 -11.23 -8.22
C THR A 326 -32.27 -12.22 -8.21
N SER A 327 -32.04 -12.93 -7.10
CA SER A 327 -30.92 -13.91 -6.99
C SER A 327 -30.93 -15.01 -8.07
N SER A 328 -32.11 -15.28 -8.64
CA SER A 328 -32.33 -16.22 -9.75
C SER A 328 -31.65 -15.80 -11.06
N ILE A 329 -31.32 -14.52 -11.25
CA ILE A 329 -30.66 -14.03 -12.48
C ILE A 329 -29.22 -14.53 -12.60
N PHE A 330 -28.58 -14.83 -11.48
CA PHE A 330 -27.19 -15.28 -11.43
C PHE A 330 -27.03 -16.79 -11.63
N ALA A 331 -28.13 -17.53 -11.75
CA ALA A 331 -28.11 -18.98 -11.90
C ALA A 331 -27.51 -19.40 -13.25
N PRO A 332 -26.42 -20.20 -13.28
CA PRO A 332 -25.76 -20.61 -14.52
C PRO A 332 -26.46 -21.75 -15.27
N GLY A 333 -27.62 -22.22 -14.78
CA GLY A 333 -28.27 -23.46 -15.24
C GLY A 333 -28.59 -23.51 -16.73
N ASN A 334 -28.98 -22.37 -17.33
CA ASN A 334 -29.11 -22.26 -18.79
C ASN A 334 -28.05 -21.27 -19.33
N PRO A 335 -27.03 -21.77 -20.06
CA PRO A 335 -25.97 -20.92 -20.59
C PRO A 335 -26.43 -19.81 -21.54
N GLU A 336 -27.46 -20.02 -22.37
CA GLU A 336 -27.92 -18.99 -23.31
C GLU A 336 -28.59 -17.83 -22.58
N ILE A 337 -29.46 -18.15 -21.62
CA ILE A 337 -30.13 -17.16 -20.79
C ILE A 337 -29.10 -16.44 -19.90
N PHE A 338 -28.14 -17.16 -19.33
CA PHE A 338 -27.06 -16.59 -18.53
C PHE A 338 -26.21 -15.61 -19.34
N HIS A 339 -25.84 -15.96 -20.58
CA HIS A 339 -25.08 -15.07 -21.47
C HIS A 339 -25.87 -13.79 -21.80
N LYS A 340 -27.15 -13.91 -22.17
CA LYS A 340 -28.02 -12.76 -22.44
C LYS A 340 -28.13 -11.83 -21.23
N LYS A 341 -28.39 -12.40 -20.04
CA LYS A 341 -28.51 -11.64 -18.78
C LYS A 341 -27.20 -10.97 -18.37
N TYR A 342 -26.07 -11.66 -18.51
CA TYR A 342 -24.75 -11.10 -18.22
C TYR A 342 -24.41 -9.95 -19.18
N THR A 343 -24.68 -10.12 -20.47
CA THR A 343 -24.43 -9.08 -21.49
C THR A 343 -25.29 -7.85 -21.24
N ALA A 344 -26.57 -8.02 -20.92
CA ALA A 344 -27.45 -6.92 -20.53
C ALA A 344 -26.94 -6.19 -19.27
N CYS A 345 -26.43 -6.92 -18.28
CA CYS A 345 -25.82 -6.34 -17.09
C CYS A 345 -24.55 -5.53 -17.42
N MET A 346 -23.69 -6.01 -18.33
CA MET A 346 -22.51 -5.26 -18.76
C MET A 346 -22.88 -3.98 -19.52
N GLN A 347 -23.88 -4.04 -20.41
CA GLN A 347 -24.40 -2.86 -21.11
C GLN A 347 -25.02 -1.83 -20.15
N PHE A 348 -25.71 -2.31 -19.11
CA PHE A 348 -26.21 -1.48 -18.03
C PHE A 348 -25.06 -0.79 -17.29
N LEU A 349 -24.01 -1.52 -16.92
CA LEU A 349 -22.85 -0.94 -16.23
C LEU A 349 -22.16 0.12 -17.09
N ASP A 350 -21.95 -0.13 -18.39
CA ASP A 350 -21.38 0.85 -19.32
C ASP A 350 -22.27 2.11 -19.42
N SER A 351 -23.59 1.92 -19.49
CA SER A 351 -24.55 3.02 -19.54
C SER A 351 -24.60 3.81 -18.23
N PHE A 352 -24.47 3.14 -17.09
CA PHE A 352 -24.42 3.76 -15.77
C PHE A 352 -23.11 4.53 -15.57
N GLU A 353 -21.97 4.00 -16.05
CA GLU A 353 -20.69 4.70 -16.04
C GLU A 353 -20.74 6.00 -16.87
N ASN A 354 -21.47 6.01 -17.99
CA ASN A 354 -21.68 7.20 -18.80
C ASN A 354 -22.53 8.28 -18.08
N GLN A 355 -23.33 7.90 -17.09
CA GLN A 355 -24.10 8.83 -16.26
C GLN A 355 -23.28 9.42 -15.09
N CYS A 356 -22.08 8.88 -14.81
CA CYS A 356 -21.19 9.45 -13.81
C CYS A 356 -20.59 10.77 -14.30
N GLY A 357 -20.75 11.85 -13.54
CA GLY A 357 -20.30 13.20 -13.94
C GLY A 357 -18.79 13.42 -14.05
N SER A 358 -17.94 12.44 -13.70
CA SER A 358 -16.48 12.57 -13.80
C SER A 358 -15.75 11.22 -13.88
N GLN A 359 -14.57 11.20 -14.53
CA GLN A 359 -13.70 10.02 -14.58
C GLN A 359 -13.24 9.56 -13.18
N ALA A 360 -13.13 10.48 -12.23
CA ALA A 360 -12.79 10.15 -10.84
C ALA A 360 -13.92 9.38 -10.15
N SER A 361 -15.19 9.72 -10.43
CA SER A 361 -16.36 9.00 -9.93
C SER A 361 -16.45 7.59 -10.53
N VAL A 362 -16.18 7.43 -11.83
CA VAL A 362 -16.11 6.10 -12.49
C VAL A 362 -15.04 5.21 -11.85
N LYS A 363 -13.85 5.76 -11.56
CA LYS A 363 -12.81 4.98 -10.86
C LYS A 363 -13.24 4.54 -9.46
N ARG A 364 -13.97 5.39 -8.72
CA ARG A 364 -14.53 5.02 -7.41
C ARG A 364 -15.61 3.96 -7.54
N LEU A 365 -16.49 4.07 -8.53
CA LEU A 365 -17.53 3.08 -8.80
C LEU A 365 -16.93 1.69 -9.02
N ARG A 366 -15.93 1.57 -9.90
CA ARG A 366 -15.25 0.30 -10.18
C ARG A 366 -14.52 -0.29 -8.97
N GLN A 367 -14.10 0.56 -8.02
CA GLN A 367 -13.46 0.14 -6.77
C GLN A 367 -14.47 -0.12 -5.64
N HIS A 368 -15.74 0.23 -5.84
CA HIS A 368 -16.75 0.15 -4.80
C HIS A 368 -17.03 -1.33 -4.44
N PRO A 369 -17.18 -1.68 -3.14
CA PRO A 369 -17.43 -3.06 -2.71
C PRO A 369 -18.64 -3.70 -3.39
N SER A 370 -19.72 -2.95 -3.60
CA SER A 370 -20.92 -3.45 -4.30
C SER A 370 -20.64 -3.80 -5.77
N TYR A 371 -19.73 -3.09 -6.44
CA TYR A 371 -19.40 -3.36 -7.84
C TYR A 371 -18.62 -4.67 -7.95
N VAL A 372 -17.67 -4.86 -7.04
CA VAL A 372 -16.90 -6.11 -6.91
C VAL A 372 -17.82 -7.27 -6.51
N SER A 373 -18.77 -7.05 -5.58
CA SER A 373 -19.76 -8.06 -5.19
C SER A 373 -20.59 -8.50 -6.39
N LEU A 374 -21.19 -7.54 -7.10
CA LEU A 374 -22.02 -7.82 -8.28
C LEU A 374 -21.27 -8.66 -9.31
N LEU A 375 -20.04 -8.27 -9.68
CA LEU A 375 -19.22 -9.04 -10.61
C LEU A 375 -18.83 -10.42 -10.07
N GLY A 376 -18.57 -10.53 -8.77
CA GLY A 376 -18.24 -11.78 -8.11
C GLY A 376 -19.41 -12.78 -8.04
N LYS A 377 -20.66 -12.31 -8.03
CA LYS A 377 -21.86 -13.17 -8.06
C LYS A 377 -22.03 -13.89 -9.39
N TRP A 378 -21.53 -13.31 -10.48
CA TRP A 378 -21.55 -13.96 -11.79
C TRP A 378 -20.53 -15.10 -11.81
N SER A 379 -21.04 -16.33 -11.76
CA SER A 379 -20.25 -17.56 -11.76
C SER A 379 -19.68 -17.90 -13.16
N LEU A 380 -18.88 -16.99 -13.72
CA LEU A 380 -18.21 -17.16 -15.02
C LEU A 380 -17.46 -18.49 -15.17
N PRO A 381 -16.77 -19.03 -14.14
CA PRO A 381 -16.15 -20.35 -14.23
C PRO A 381 -17.14 -21.49 -14.46
N VAL A 382 -18.32 -21.44 -13.84
CA VAL A 382 -19.37 -22.47 -13.97
C VAL A 382 -20.00 -22.38 -15.36
N TYR A 383 -20.30 -21.17 -15.83
CA TYR A 383 -20.75 -20.93 -17.20
C TYR A 383 -19.77 -21.53 -18.23
N PHE A 384 -18.48 -21.22 -18.08
CA PHE A 384 -17.44 -21.77 -18.95
C PHE A 384 -17.39 -23.30 -18.87
N GLN A 385 -17.54 -23.89 -17.68
CA GLN A 385 -17.53 -25.34 -17.50
C GLN A 385 -18.70 -26.02 -18.22
N ILE A 386 -19.91 -25.45 -18.17
CA ILE A 386 -21.07 -26.00 -18.87
C ILE A 386 -20.86 -25.92 -20.39
N ARG A 387 -20.37 -24.77 -20.90
CA ARG A 387 -20.06 -24.60 -22.34
C ARG A 387 -18.92 -25.50 -22.79
N PHE A 388 -17.87 -25.65 -21.98
CA PHE A 388 -16.78 -26.58 -22.21
C PHE A 388 -17.30 -28.01 -22.33
N GLN A 389 -18.14 -28.45 -21.38
CA GLN A 389 -18.67 -29.81 -21.38
C GLN A 389 -19.59 -30.06 -22.58
N ASP A 390 -20.46 -29.12 -22.95
CA ASP A 390 -21.34 -29.24 -24.11
C ASP A 390 -20.53 -29.40 -25.40
N ILE A 391 -19.57 -28.50 -25.64
CA ILE A 391 -18.73 -28.53 -26.85
C ILE A 391 -17.81 -29.76 -26.86
N ALA A 392 -17.14 -30.06 -25.74
CA ALA A 392 -16.23 -31.21 -25.65
C ALA A 392 -16.97 -32.55 -25.79
N THR A 393 -18.16 -32.70 -25.22
CA THR A 393 -18.96 -33.93 -25.34
C THR A 393 -19.41 -34.14 -26.78
N ARG A 394 -19.85 -33.08 -27.47
CA ARG A 394 -20.18 -33.14 -28.90
C ARG A 394 -18.97 -33.53 -29.74
N PHE A 395 -17.80 -32.96 -29.45
CA PHE A 395 -16.55 -33.26 -30.13
C PHE A 395 -16.12 -34.73 -29.92
N GLU A 396 -16.06 -35.22 -28.68
CA GLU A 396 -15.69 -36.62 -28.39
C GLU A 396 -16.69 -37.62 -29.01
N THR A 397 -17.99 -37.30 -29.02
CA THR A 397 -19.00 -38.15 -29.67
C THR A 397 -18.77 -38.21 -31.19
N ALA A 398 -18.35 -37.11 -31.81
CA ALA A 398 -18.01 -37.08 -33.23
C ALA A 398 -16.73 -37.86 -33.55
N LEU A 399 -15.75 -37.87 -32.64
CA LEU A 399 -14.52 -38.67 -32.78
C LEU A 399 -14.79 -40.18 -32.77
N CYS A 400 -15.77 -40.65 -31.99
CA CYS A 400 -16.20 -42.06 -32.00
C CYS A 400 -16.65 -42.54 -33.39
N TYR A 401 -17.21 -41.64 -34.21
CA TYR A 401 -17.66 -41.90 -35.58
C TYR A 401 -16.87 -41.06 -36.61
N GLY A 402 -15.60 -40.77 -36.32
CA GLY A 402 -14.83 -39.74 -37.02
C GLY A 402 -14.62 -39.95 -38.53
N PHE A 403 -14.76 -41.19 -39.02
CA PHE A 403 -14.62 -41.58 -40.43
C PHE A 403 -15.94 -41.68 -41.20
N SER A 404 -17.05 -41.26 -40.59
CA SER A 404 -18.31 -41.08 -41.31
C SER A 404 -18.23 -39.86 -42.23
N ASN A 405 -18.90 -39.94 -43.39
CA ASN A 405 -19.01 -38.81 -44.30
C ASN A 405 -19.74 -37.65 -43.60
N SER A 406 -19.20 -36.44 -43.75
CA SER A 406 -19.85 -35.25 -43.22
C SER A 406 -21.15 -34.97 -44.00
N SER A 407 -22.23 -34.67 -43.27
CA SER A 407 -23.51 -34.22 -43.85
C SER A 407 -23.57 -32.70 -44.00
N GLY A 408 -22.49 -31.97 -43.69
CA GLY A 408 -22.48 -30.53 -43.45
C GLY A 408 -21.89 -29.68 -44.58
N SER A 409 -22.41 -28.47 -44.77
CA SER A 409 -22.08 -27.55 -45.88
C SER A 409 -20.72 -26.84 -45.79
N ASN A 410 -19.82 -27.25 -44.90
CA ASN A 410 -18.58 -26.54 -44.59
C ASN A 410 -17.37 -26.92 -45.47
N GLY A 411 -17.59 -27.77 -46.49
CA GLY A 411 -16.54 -28.19 -47.44
C GLY A 411 -15.63 -29.29 -46.94
N PHE A 412 -15.88 -29.85 -45.76
CA PHE A 412 -15.14 -30.98 -45.18
C PHE A 412 -15.82 -32.31 -45.51
N HIS A 413 -15.02 -33.32 -45.83
CA HIS A 413 -15.47 -34.65 -46.22
C HIS A 413 -15.70 -35.57 -45.02
N LEU A 414 -14.95 -35.41 -43.94
CA LEU A 414 -15.07 -36.21 -42.72
C LEU A 414 -15.88 -35.49 -41.63
N ASN A 415 -16.65 -36.26 -40.88
CA ASN A 415 -17.43 -35.73 -39.76
C ASN A 415 -16.53 -35.22 -38.61
N SER A 416 -15.37 -35.85 -38.40
CA SER A 416 -14.40 -35.44 -37.37
C SER A 416 -13.80 -34.06 -37.61
N THR A 417 -13.37 -33.77 -38.84
CA THR A 417 -12.80 -32.48 -39.27
C THR A 417 -13.86 -31.38 -39.34
N ALA A 418 -15.05 -31.71 -39.87
CA ALA A 418 -16.18 -30.80 -39.91
C ALA A 418 -16.63 -30.37 -38.50
N MET A 419 -16.73 -31.34 -37.57
CA MET A 419 -17.11 -31.05 -36.19
C MET A 419 -16.02 -30.30 -35.44
N MET A 420 -14.73 -30.62 -35.65
CA MET A 420 -13.62 -29.85 -35.09
C MET A 420 -13.71 -28.37 -35.48
N TRP A 421 -13.87 -28.10 -36.78
CA TRP A 421 -13.98 -26.72 -37.29
C TRP A 421 -15.20 -26.01 -36.71
N THR A 422 -16.34 -26.69 -36.65
CA THR A 422 -17.58 -26.15 -36.09
C THR A 422 -17.41 -25.80 -34.60
N CYS A 423 -16.79 -26.68 -33.81
CA CYS A 423 -16.52 -26.42 -32.39
C CYS A 423 -15.53 -25.26 -32.18
N LEU A 424 -14.52 -25.12 -33.04
CA LEU A 424 -13.59 -23.99 -33.01
C LEU A 424 -14.32 -22.67 -33.29
N GLU A 425 -15.12 -22.60 -34.36
CA GLU A 425 -15.91 -21.41 -34.69
C GLU A 425 -16.96 -21.10 -33.61
N GLU A 426 -17.61 -22.12 -33.04
CA GLU A 426 -18.65 -21.98 -32.02
C GLU A 426 -18.12 -21.30 -30.75
N CYS A 427 -16.85 -21.51 -30.38
CA CYS A 427 -16.22 -20.84 -29.25
C CYS A 427 -16.13 -19.30 -29.40
N TRP A 428 -16.19 -18.79 -30.63
CA TRP A 428 -16.02 -17.37 -30.95
C TRP A 428 -17.33 -16.69 -31.37
N LYS A 429 -18.44 -17.43 -31.42
CA LYS A 429 -19.76 -16.84 -31.69
C LYS A 429 -20.14 -15.84 -30.61
N GLN A 430 -20.76 -14.73 -31.01
CA GLN A 430 -21.15 -13.64 -30.09
C GLN A 430 -22.08 -14.11 -28.95
N GLU A 431 -22.84 -15.18 -29.17
CA GLU A 431 -23.79 -15.77 -28.20
C GLU A 431 -23.13 -16.67 -27.14
N ILE A 432 -21.85 -17.01 -27.32
CA ILE A 432 -21.10 -17.96 -26.47
C ILE A 432 -19.86 -17.27 -25.90
N TYR A 433 -19.22 -16.42 -26.69
CA TYR A 433 -18.03 -15.71 -26.29
C TYR A 433 -18.36 -14.61 -25.26
N LEU A 434 -17.60 -14.61 -24.17
CA LEU A 434 -17.59 -13.54 -23.18
C LEU A 434 -16.16 -12.97 -23.09
N PRO A 435 -15.95 -11.65 -23.22
CA PRO A 435 -14.62 -11.04 -23.16
C PRO A 435 -13.83 -11.39 -21.89
N ALA A 436 -14.52 -11.48 -20.75
CA ALA A 436 -13.91 -11.85 -19.46
C ALA A 436 -13.29 -13.26 -19.46
N LEU A 437 -13.72 -14.14 -20.36
CA LEU A 437 -13.30 -15.53 -20.47
C LEU A 437 -12.32 -15.79 -21.63
N LEU A 438 -11.81 -14.74 -22.29
CA LEU A 438 -10.88 -14.86 -23.43
C LEU A 438 -9.75 -15.87 -23.16
N HIS A 439 -9.06 -15.74 -22.03
CA HIS A 439 -7.95 -16.63 -21.67
C HIS A 439 -8.35 -18.12 -21.60
N ARG A 440 -9.59 -18.41 -21.20
CA ARG A 440 -10.10 -19.79 -21.11
C ARG A 440 -10.52 -20.32 -22.46
N PHE A 441 -11.18 -19.51 -23.28
CA PHE A 441 -11.58 -19.89 -24.64
C PHE A 441 -10.36 -20.11 -25.55
N VAL A 442 -9.32 -19.27 -25.46
CA VAL A 442 -8.05 -19.50 -26.19
C VAL A 442 -7.44 -20.85 -25.79
N LYS A 443 -7.33 -21.11 -24.49
CA LYS A 443 -6.81 -22.39 -23.99
C LYS A 443 -7.64 -23.57 -24.49
N PHE A 444 -8.97 -23.44 -24.51
CA PHE A 444 -9.86 -24.50 -24.96
C PHE A 444 -9.73 -24.79 -26.47
N ASN A 445 -9.61 -23.75 -27.30
CA ASN A 445 -9.36 -23.92 -28.74
C ASN A 445 -8.06 -24.72 -28.98
N ILE A 446 -6.99 -24.40 -28.24
CA ILE A 446 -5.72 -25.15 -28.32
C ILE A 446 -5.89 -26.59 -27.83
N GLN A 447 -6.69 -26.82 -26.78
CA GLN A 447 -6.98 -28.17 -26.29
C GLN A 447 -7.77 -29.01 -27.30
N LEU A 448 -8.73 -28.42 -28.02
CA LEU A 448 -9.45 -29.11 -29.10
C LEU A 448 -8.50 -29.55 -30.22
N LEU A 449 -7.61 -28.66 -30.65
CA LEU A 449 -6.60 -28.98 -31.66
C LEU A 449 -5.63 -30.08 -31.17
N SER A 450 -5.18 -29.99 -29.91
CA SER A 450 -4.33 -31.01 -29.32
C SER A 450 -5.03 -32.37 -29.24
N ARG A 451 -6.31 -32.40 -28.86
CA ARG A 451 -7.09 -33.64 -28.77
C ARG A 451 -7.31 -34.26 -30.15
N PHE A 452 -7.61 -33.44 -31.15
CA PHE A 452 -7.72 -33.90 -32.54
C PHE A 452 -6.42 -34.53 -33.03
N LYS A 453 -5.27 -33.89 -32.75
CA LYS A 453 -3.96 -34.46 -33.06
C LYS A 453 -3.74 -35.81 -32.37
N THR A 454 -4.00 -35.90 -31.07
CA THR A 454 -3.84 -37.16 -30.33
C THR A 454 -4.74 -38.26 -30.88
N TRP A 455 -5.98 -37.94 -31.27
CA TRP A 455 -6.86 -38.89 -31.95
C TRP A 455 -6.29 -39.37 -33.29
N LEU A 456 -5.72 -38.47 -34.10
CA LEU A 456 -5.04 -38.87 -35.34
C LEU A 456 -3.84 -39.79 -35.08
N ASP A 457 -3.05 -39.50 -34.05
CA ASP A 457 -1.92 -40.33 -33.64
C ASP A 457 -2.41 -41.72 -33.16
N GLU A 458 -3.51 -41.78 -32.39
CA GLU A 458 -4.16 -43.03 -31.94
C GLU A 458 -4.60 -43.88 -33.13
N VAL A 459 -5.36 -43.30 -34.08
CA VAL A 459 -5.78 -43.98 -35.31
C VAL A 459 -4.58 -44.47 -36.12
N TYR A 460 -3.54 -43.65 -36.25
CA TYR A 460 -2.35 -44.01 -37.02
C TYR A 460 -1.63 -45.22 -36.41
N GLN A 461 -1.50 -45.27 -35.08
CA GLN A 461 -0.90 -46.40 -34.39
C GLN A 461 -1.76 -47.67 -34.48
N GLU A 462 -3.09 -47.56 -34.39
CA GLU A 462 -4.00 -48.70 -34.58
C GLU A 462 -3.89 -49.30 -35.99
N GLU A 463 -3.79 -48.46 -37.03
CA GLU A 463 -3.62 -48.93 -38.40
C GLU A 463 -2.23 -49.54 -38.68
N LEU A 464 -1.18 -49.03 -38.04
CA LEU A 464 0.16 -49.66 -38.06
C LEU A 464 0.14 -51.04 -37.38
N ALA A 465 -0.50 -51.15 -36.22
CA ALA A 465 -0.65 -52.41 -35.50
C ALA A 465 -1.43 -53.43 -36.34
N ARG A 466 -2.54 -53.03 -36.96
CA ARG A 466 -3.34 -53.89 -37.86
C ARG A 466 -2.54 -54.36 -39.08
N LYS A 467 -1.73 -53.50 -39.69
CA LYS A 467 -0.82 -53.90 -40.78
C LYS A 467 0.21 -54.93 -40.33
N SER A 468 0.78 -54.76 -39.14
CA SER A 468 1.73 -55.73 -38.58
C SER A 468 1.08 -57.09 -38.27
N GLU A 469 -0.18 -57.11 -37.82
CA GLU A 469 -0.95 -58.34 -37.62
C GLU A 469 -1.36 -59.01 -38.94
N SER A 470 -1.70 -58.25 -39.98
CA SER A 470 -1.97 -58.82 -41.31
C SER A 470 -0.72 -59.45 -41.93
N ASP A 471 0.44 -58.79 -41.77
CA ASP A 471 1.73 -59.32 -42.23
C ASP A 471 2.15 -60.56 -41.44
N ALA A 472 1.88 -60.60 -40.12
CA ALA A 472 2.12 -61.78 -39.28
C ALA A 472 1.21 -62.97 -39.65
N LYS A 473 -0.07 -62.71 -39.96
CA LYS A 473 -1.02 -63.73 -40.44
C LYS A 473 -0.67 -64.25 -41.85
N GLN A 474 -0.11 -63.41 -42.72
CA GLN A 474 0.42 -63.88 -44.01
C GLN A 474 1.66 -64.77 -43.82
N ARG A 475 2.57 -64.43 -42.91
CA ARG A 475 3.76 -65.24 -42.61
C ARG A 475 3.45 -66.61 -41.96
N SER A 476 2.32 -66.77 -41.27
CA SER A 476 1.93 -68.06 -40.65
C SER A 476 1.15 -69.00 -41.59
N SER A 477 0.89 -68.59 -42.84
CA SER A 477 0.10 -69.36 -43.82
C SER A 477 0.92 -70.21 -44.82
N THR A 478 2.24 -70.34 -44.63
CA THR A 478 3.05 -71.35 -45.34
C THR A 478 2.85 -72.74 -44.70
N PRO A 479 2.46 -73.79 -45.45
CA PRO A 479 2.01 -75.05 -44.87
C PRO A 479 3.17 -76.01 -44.62
N ASP A 480 3.51 -76.27 -43.36
CA ASP A 480 4.25 -77.48 -43.00
C ASP A 480 3.27 -78.61 -42.70
N ARG A 481 3.21 -79.55 -43.64
CA ARG A 481 2.59 -80.87 -43.47
C ARG A 481 3.35 -81.61 -42.38
N LEU A 482 2.67 -82.05 -41.32
CA LEU A 482 2.69 -83.42 -40.80
C LEU A 482 2.03 -83.50 -39.41
N ARG A 483 1.11 -84.48 -39.28
CA ARG A 483 0.61 -85.13 -38.05
C ARG A 483 -0.19 -84.26 -37.07
N SER A 484 -1.23 -84.74 -36.39
CA SER A 484 -2.08 -85.93 -36.44
C SER A 484 -3.03 -85.80 -35.24
N SER A 485 -4.33 -85.85 -35.50
CA SER A 485 -5.40 -86.40 -34.64
C SER A 485 -5.74 -85.75 -33.28
N PRO A 486 -7.02 -85.82 -32.88
CA PRO A 486 -7.58 -85.03 -31.77
C PRO A 486 -7.65 -85.84 -30.46
N SER A 487 -7.71 -85.13 -29.34
CA SER A 487 -8.21 -85.70 -28.08
C SER A 487 -9.02 -84.67 -27.32
N PHE A 488 -10.29 -85.01 -27.17
CA PHE A 488 -11.21 -84.60 -26.12
C PHE A 488 -10.49 -84.48 -24.76
N ASP A 489 -10.80 -83.43 -23.99
CA ASP A 489 -11.52 -83.71 -22.76
C ASP A 489 -12.29 -82.50 -22.22
N ALA A 490 -13.51 -82.81 -21.79
CA ALA A 490 -14.42 -81.93 -21.12
C ALA A 490 -14.09 -81.86 -19.63
N SER A 491 -14.18 -80.67 -19.04
CA SER A 491 -14.43 -80.54 -17.60
C SER A 491 -15.09 -79.19 -17.32
N THR A 492 -16.42 -79.22 -17.43
CA THR A 492 -17.36 -78.31 -16.77
C THR A 492 -17.10 -78.24 -15.27
N ARG A 493 -16.93 -77.02 -14.74
CA ARG A 493 -17.41 -76.71 -13.39
C ARG A 493 -18.02 -75.31 -13.33
N SER A 494 -19.30 -75.35 -13.01
CA SER A 494 -20.29 -74.31 -12.77
C SER A 494 -19.94 -73.31 -11.67
N THR A 495 -20.28 -72.03 -11.90
CA THR A 495 -20.83 -71.12 -10.87
C THR A 495 -21.70 -70.04 -11.52
N SER A 496 -22.86 -69.82 -10.88
CA SER A 496 -24.03 -69.00 -11.24
C SER A 496 -23.75 -67.47 -11.29
N PRO A 497 -24.71 -66.67 -11.81
CA PRO A 497 -24.47 -65.32 -12.30
C PRO A 497 -24.64 -64.26 -11.21
N VAL A 498 -23.80 -63.21 -11.26
CA VAL A 498 -24.03 -61.94 -10.56
C VAL A 498 -24.03 -60.84 -11.62
N PRO A 499 -25.07 -60.00 -11.71
CA PRO A 499 -25.13 -58.94 -12.71
C PRO A 499 -24.24 -57.78 -12.26
N LYS A 500 -23.17 -57.51 -12.99
CA LYS A 500 -22.46 -56.23 -12.93
C LYS A 500 -22.94 -55.36 -14.07
N SER A 501 -23.89 -54.48 -13.78
CA SER A 501 -24.08 -53.25 -14.51
C SER A 501 -22.87 -52.35 -14.24
N THR A 502 -21.98 -52.25 -15.21
CA THR A 502 -20.94 -51.23 -15.27
C THR A 502 -21.05 -50.60 -16.65
N PRO A 503 -21.15 -49.26 -16.76
CA PRO A 503 -21.24 -48.62 -18.07
C PRO A 503 -19.95 -48.92 -18.83
N ALA A 504 -20.10 -49.50 -20.03
CA ALA A 504 -18.99 -49.80 -20.92
C ALA A 504 -18.14 -48.54 -21.12
N SER A 505 -16.86 -48.64 -20.78
CA SER A 505 -15.87 -47.62 -21.07
C SER A 505 -15.78 -47.47 -22.60
N ALA A 506 -15.56 -46.24 -23.08
CA ALA A 506 -15.48 -45.87 -24.49
C ALA A 506 -14.51 -46.74 -25.33
N THR A 507 -13.61 -47.47 -24.67
CA THR A 507 -12.70 -48.46 -25.26
C THR A 507 -13.39 -49.67 -25.90
N GLU A 508 -14.61 -50.07 -25.49
CA GLU A 508 -15.30 -51.21 -26.10
C GLU A 508 -16.02 -50.87 -27.41
N LEU A 509 -16.33 -49.60 -27.68
CA LEU A 509 -16.97 -49.18 -28.95
C LEU A 509 -15.97 -49.02 -30.11
N LEU A 510 -14.66 -48.94 -29.83
CA LEU A 510 -13.62 -48.88 -30.86
C LEU A 510 -13.34 -50.25 -31.51
N HIS A 511 -13.72 -51.36 -30.88
CA HIS A 511 -13.45 -52.72 -31.39
C HIS A 511 -14.29 -53.15 -32.60
N GLN A 512 -15.16 -52.28 -33.14
CA GLN A 512 -15.98 -52.56 -34.34
C GLN A 512 -15.70 -51.62 -35.54
N GLN A 513 -14.56 -50.92 -35.60
CA GLN A 513 -14.22 -50.15 -36.79
C GLN A 513 -13.57 -51.03 -37.87
N GLN A 514 -14.26 -51.19 -39.01
CA GLN A 514 -13.75 -51.75 -40.27
C GLN A 514 -12.41 -51.09 -40.68
N PRO A 515 -11.54 -51.77 -41.46
CA PRO A 515 -10.27 -51.17 -41.90
C PRO A 515 -10.50 -49.86 -42.66
N LEU A 516 -9.65 -48.86 -42.41
CA LEU A 516 -9.74 -47.58 -43.11
C LEU A 516 -9.68 -47.79 -44.63
N THR A 517 -10.67 -47.24 -45.33
CA THR A 517 -10.64 -47.25 -46.80
C THR A 517 -9.68 -46.19 -47.33
N THR A 518 -9.08 -46.43 -48.50
CA THR A 518 -8.26 -45.44 -49.23
C THR A 518 -9.04 -44.14 -49.51
N GLY A 519 -10.38 -44.20 -49.61
CA GLY A 519 -11.23 -43.02 -49.70
C GLY A 519 -11.24 -42.15 -48.45
N GLN A 520 -11.21 -42.74 -47.25
CA GLN A 520 -11.20 -42.01 -45.97
C GLN A 520 -9.86 -41.34 -45.68
N THR A 521 -8.75 -41.94 -46.12
CA THR A 521 -7.41 -41.33 -46.01
C THR A 521 -7.21 -40.16 -46.97
N VAL A 522 -7.73 -40.26 -48.21
CA VAL A 522 -7.72 -39.15 -49.17
C VAL A 522 -8.63 -38.01 -48.69
N ALA A 523 -9.80 -38.33 -48.12
CA ALA A 523 -10.68 -37.34 -47.51
C ALA A 523 -10.02 -36.60 -46.33
N LEU A 524 -9.25 -37.30 -45.51
CA LEU A 524 -8.49 -36.69 -44.40
C LEU A 524 -7.42 -35.73 -44.90
N MET A 525 -6.67 -36.11 -45.93
CA MET A 525 -5.67 -35.23 -46.54
C MET A 525 -6.31 -33.98 -47.17
N ALA A 526 -7.42 -34.16 -47.88
CA ALA A 526 -8.17 -33.04 -48.47
C ALA A 526 -8.72 -32.08 -47.40
N ASP A 527 -9.22 -32.61 -46.28
CA ASP A 527 -9.73 -31.82 -45.18
C ASP A 527 -8.63 -31.07 -44.42
N ILE A 528 -7.46 -31.68 -44.23
CA ILE A 528 -6.28 -31.04 -43.62
C ILE A 528 -5.77 -29.89 -44.52
N ASP A 529 -5.68 -30.12 -45.84
CA ASP A 529 -5.31 -29.06 -46.78
C ASP A 529 -6.35 -27.93 -46.84
N HIS A 530 -7.63 -28.24 -46.62
CA HIS A 530 -8.68 -27.22 -46.51
C HIS A 530 -8.61 -26.45 -45.18
N LEU A 531 -8.30 -27.12 -44.07
CA LEU A 531 -8.06 -26.48 -42.76
C LEU A 531 -6.89 -25.50 -42.79
N PHE A 532 -5.80 -25.80 -43.51
CA PHE A 532 -4.65 -24.90 -43.62
C PHE A 532 -4.90 -23.64 -44.48
N LYS A 533 -5.95 -23.64 -45.30
CA LYS A 533 -6.31 -22.52 -46.19
C LYS A 533 -7.29 -21.53 -45.57
N LYS A 534 -8.02 -21.93 -44.52
CA LYS A 534 -8.90 -21.08 -43.72
C LYS A 534 -8.15 -20.56 -42.50
#